data_AF-A0A2E5IIW8-F1
#
_entry.id   AF-A0A2E5IIW8-F1
#
_cell.length_a   1.000
_cell.length_b   1.000
_cell.length_c   1.000
_cell.angle_alpha   90.00
_cell.angle_beta   90.00
_cell.angle_gamma   90.00
#
_symmetry.space_group_name_H-M   'P 1'
#
loop_
_entity.id
_entity.type
_entity.pdbx_description
1 polymer ?
#
loop_
_entity_poly.entity_id
_entity_poly.type
_entity_poly.pdbx_seq_one_letter_code
_entity_poly.pdbx_strand_id
1 'polypeptide(L)'
;MQSKYQNRLDQIKKACNVLDADAFLVSSLVNVRYLSGFTGSNGFLLITGNKDFLFTDSRYIEQGREQTCDQITVSLSSGFSALEEVSRLYFITNVAFESDHLTHSEFIGLEKLLNPRVNLIPSKEVVEKIRAVKDKDEVDLIRKTASLADDAVTFAIKESKPGKSEFEIAWVIEKFLRENGADGVAFDTIV
;
A
#
# COMPACT_ATOMS: atom_id res chain seq x y z
N MET A 1 -12.16 -10.38 8.84
CA MET A 1 -11.23 -9.82 7.83
C MET A 1 -11.85 -8.64 7.07
N GLN A 2 -13.09 -8.75 6.56
CA GLN A 2 -13.78 -7.67 5.83
C GLN A 2 -13.96 -6.34 6.60
N SER A 3 -14.15 -6.35 7.93
CA SER A 3 -14.54 -5.12 8.64
C SER A 3 -13.47 -4.04 8.74
N LYS A 4 -12.17 -4.38 8.78
CA LYS A 4 -11.11 -3.37 8.96
C LYS A 4 -10.81 -2.61 7.67
N TYR A 5 -10.73 -3.31 6.55
CA TYR A 5 -10.52 -2.68 5.24
C TYR A 5 -11.71 -1.81 4.88
N GLN A 6 -12.94 -2.24 5.17
CA GLN A 6 -14.13 -1.42 4.97
C GLN A 6 -14.03 -0.09 5.70
N ASN A 7 -13.65 -0.09 6.99
CA ASN A 7 -13.49 1.15 7.76
C ASN A 7 -12.44 2.08 7.13
N ARG A 8 -11.31 1.54 6.68
CA ARG A 8 -10.26 2.32 6.01
C ARG A 8 -10.75 2.93 4.69
N LEU A 9 -11.47 2.16 3.87
CA LEU A 9 -12.09 2.65 2.63
C LEU A 9 -13.14 3.74 2.91
N ASP A 10 -13.95 3.58 3.96
CA ASP A 10 -14.93 4.59 4.36
C ASP A 10 -14.26 5.91 4.80
N GLN A 11 -13.09 5.84 5.44
CA GLN A 11 -12.31 7.03 5.77
C GLN A 11 -11.79 7.74 4.51
N ILE A 12 -11.38 6.99 3.48
CA ILE A 12 -11.02 7.58 2.18
C ILE A 12 -12.23 8.23 1.53
N LYS A 13 -13.39 7.59 1.53
CA LYS A 13 -14.64 8.16 0.98
C LYS A 13 -15.04 9.45 1.69
N LYS A 14 -14.85 9.53 3.02
CA LYS A 14 -15.00 10.78 3.77
C LYS A 14 -14.00 11.85 3.35
N ALA A 15 -12.75 11.48 3.11
CA ALA A 15 -11.73 12.40 2.60
C ALA A 15 -12.07 12.92 1.19
N CYS A 16 -12.60 12.07 0.31
CA CYS A 16 -13.09 12.48 -1.01
C CYS A 16 -14.15 13.59 -0.90
N ASN A 17 -15.13 13.45 0.01
CA ASN A 17 -16.15 14.47 0.22
C ASN A 17 -15.56 15.82 0.66
N VAL A 18 -14.50 15.81 1.48
CA VAL A 18 -13.81 17.04 1.92
C VAL A 18 -13.01 17.68 0.77
N LEU A 19 -12.47 16.85 -0.13
CA LEU A 19 -11.69 17.28 -1.30
C LEU A 19 -12.55 17.63 -2.52
N ASP A 20 -13.87 17.48 -2.44
CA ASP A 20 -14.79 17.59 -3.58
C ASP A 20 -14.42 16.66 -4.75
N ALA A 21 -14.01 15.44 -4.41
CA ALA A 21 -13.58 14.41 -5.34
C ALA A 21 -14.61 13.27 -5.45
N ASP A 22 -14.82 12.78 -6.67
CA ASP A 22 -15.68 11.63 -6.97
C ASP A 22 -14.97 10.30 -6.70
N ALA A 23 -13.63 10.30 -6.84
CA ALA A 23 -12.79 9.15 -6.65
C ALA A 23 -11.40 9.51 -6.10
N PHE A 24 -10.73 8.52 -5.51
CA PHE A 24 -9.37 8.62 -5.01
C PHE A 24 -8.48 7.56 -5.67
N LEU A 25 -7.46 8.01 -6.40
CA LEU A 25 -6.42 7.19 -6.99
C LEU A 25 -5.28 6.96 -5.98
N VAL A 26 -5.09 5.70 -5.60
CA VAL A 26 -4.01 5.24 -4.72
C VAL A 26 -2.98 4.50 -5.57
N SER A 27 -1.82 5.12 -5.79
CA SER A 27 -0.72 4.57 -6.61
C SER A 27 0.40 3.97 -5.78
N SER A 28 0.53 4.34 -4.50
CA SER A 28 1.53 3.77 -3.61
C SER A 28 1.17 2.36 -3.20
N LEU A 29 2.01 1.37 -3.54
CA LEU A 29 1.77 -0.05 -3.19
C LEU A 29 1.64 -0.27 -1.68
N VAL A 30 2.29 0.55 -0.86
CA VAL A 30 2.16 0.51 0.60
C VAL A 30 0.74 0.89 1.02
N ASN A 31 0.18 1.92 0.38
CA ASN A 31 -1.19 2.37 0.64
C ASN A 31 -2.23 1.44 0.01
N VAL A 32 -1.95 0.87 -1.18
CA VAL A 32 -2.75 -0.21 -1.78
C VAL A 32 -2.86 -1.38 -0.80
N ARG A 33 -1.74 -1.88 -0.28
CA ARG A 33 -1.72 -2.96 0.71
C ARG A 33 -2.47 -2.61 1.97
N TYR A 34 -2.30 -1.39 2.48
CA TYR A 34 -3.01 -0.93 3.68
C TYR A 34 -4.53 -0.89 3.47
N LEU A 35 -5.00 -0.39 2.33
CA LEU A 35 -6.43 -0.19 2.10
C LEU A 35 -7.15 -1.47 1.66
N SER A 36 -6.45 -2.39 1.00
CA SER A 36 -7.06 -3.58 0.38
C SER A 36 -6.59 -4.92 0.93
N GLY A 37 -5.44 -4.98 1.61
CA GLY A 37 -4.78 -6.23 2.00
C GLY A 37 -3.92 -6.87 0.89
N PHE A 38 -4.01 -6.39 -0.35
CA PHE A 38 -3.24 -6.91 -1.47
C PHE A 38 -1.73 -6.76 -1.26
N THR A 39 -0.99 -7.87 -1.41
CA THR A 39 0.47 -7.94 -1.18
C THR A 39 1.27 -8.06 -2.48
N GLY A 40 0.64 -7.89 -3.65
CA GLY A 40 1.34 -7.95 -4.94
C GLY A 40 2.30 -6.77 -5.15
N SER A 41 3.21 -6.94 -6.11
CA SER A 41 4.24 -5.94 -6.42
C SER A 41 3.85 -4.98 -7.55
N ASN A 42 2.62 -5.08 -8.06
CA ASN A 42 2.11 -4.22 -9.11
C ASN A 42 0.61 -4.00 -8.90
N GLY A 43 0.16 -2.76 -9.07
CA GLY A 43 -1.25 -2.40 -9.08
C GLY A 43 -1.53 -1.06 -8.43
N PHE A 44 -2.75 -0.56 -8.64
CA PHE A 44 -3.26 0.67 -8.03
C PHE A 44 -4.73 0.49 -7.63
N LEU A 45 -5.19 1.26 -6.64
CA LEU A 45 -6.61 1.29 -6.27
C LEU A 45 -7.27 2.54 -6.83
N LEU A 46 -8.51 2.39 -7.29
CA LEU A 46 -9.42 3.50 -7.48
C LEU A 46 -10.61 3.31 -6.54
N ILE A 47 -10.71 4.18 -5.54
CA ILE A 47 -11.79 4.18 -4.55
C ILE A 47 -12.83 5.18 -5.02
N THR A 48 -14.09 4.76 -5.15
CA THR A 48 -15.18 5.61 -5.65
C THR A 48 -16.33 5.65 -4.65
N GLY A 49 -17.34 6.51 -4.88
CA GLY A 49 -18.55 6.52 -4.06
C GLY A 49 -19.35 5.21 -4.08
N ASN A 50 -19.27 4.43 -5.17
CA ASN A 50 -20.10 3.23 -5.37
C ASN A 50 -19.31 1.92 -5.28
N LYS A 51 -18.25 1.79 -6.09
CA LYS A 51 -17.52 0.54 -6.30
C LYS A 51 -16.03 0.79 -6.38
N ASP A 52 -15.26 0.01 -5.64
CA ASP A 52 -13.81 0.19 -5.55
C ASP A 52 -13.12 -0.81 -6.48
N PHE A 53 -11.96 -0.44 -7.01
CA PHE A 53 -11.25 -1.24 -8.00
C PHE A 53 -9.80 -1.43 -7.60
N LEU A 54 -9.30 -2.65 -7.76
CA LEU A 54 -7.87 -2.95 -7.81
C LEU A 54 -7.52 -3.28 -9.25
N PHE A 55 -6.66 -2.47 -9.84
CA PHE A 55 -6.10 -2.73 -11.16
C PHE A 55 -4.71 -3.31 -11.01
N THR A 56 -4.46 -4.44 -11.66
CA THR A 56 -3.16 -5.11 -11.64
C THR A 56 -2.93 -5.86 -12.95
N ASP A 57 -1.71 -6.32 -13.18
CA ASP A 57 -1.39 -7.21 -14.29
C ASP A 57 -1.80 -8.68 -14.04
N SER A 58 -1.66 -9.50 -15.09
CA SER A 58 -2.12 -10.89 -15.12
C SER A 58 -1.48 -11.80 -14.07
N ARG A 59 -0.30 -11.44 -13.54
CA ARG A 59 0.40 -12.24 -12.52
C ARG A 59 -0.36 -12.26 -11.19
N TYR A 60 -1.16 -11.23 -10.94
CA TYR A 60 -1.73 -10.97 -9.63
C TYR A 60 -3.26 -10.96 -9.60
N ILE A 61 -3.95 -11.32 -10.70
CA ILE A 61 -5.43 -11.32 -10.73
C ILE A 61 -6.02 -12.25 -9.67
N GLU A 62 -5.56 -13.50 -9.63
CA GLU A 62 -6.08 -14.47 -8.63
C GLU A 62 -5.66 -14.07 -7.21
N GLN A 63 -4.40 -13.65 -7.02
CA GLN A 63 -3.92 -13.14 -5.73
C GLN A 63 -4.77 -11.95 -5.23
N GLY A 64 -5.10 -11.01 -6.12
CA GLY A 64 -5.94 -9.86 -5.79
C GLY A 64 -7.32 -10.31 -5.34
N ARG A 65 -7.95 -11.27 -6.04
CA ARG A 65 -9.28 -11.77 -5.70
C ARG A 65 -9.30 -12.47 -4.34
N GLU A 66 -8.23 -13.19 -4.02
CA GLU A 66 -8.11 -13.90 -2.73
C GLU A 66 -7.81 -12.96 -1.55
N GLN A 67 -7.04 -11.89 -1.79
CA GLN A 67 -6.54 -11.03 -0.71
C GLN A 67 -7.40 -9.80 -0.43
N THR A 68 -8.19 -9.33 -1.41
CA THR A 68 -9.03 -8.14 -1.26
C THR A 68 -10.43 -8.48 -0.76
N CYS A 69 -11.13 -7.47 -0.20
CA CYS A 69 -12.54 -7.63 0.19
C CYS A 69 -13.49 -7.55 -1.00
N ASP A 70 -14.69 -8.13 -0.87
CA ASP A 70 -15.71 -8.22 -1.92
C ASP A 70 -16.13 -6.87 -2.54
N GLN A 71 -15.93 -5.75 -1.82
CA GLN A 71 -16.19 -4.41 -2.33
C GLN A 71 -15.21 -4.00 -3.44
N ILE A 72 -14.01 -4.58 -3.45
CA ILE A 72 -12.95 -4.29 -4.41
C ILE A 72 -13.07 -5.26 -5.59
N THR A 73 -13.34 -4.72 -6.76
CA THR A 73 -13.27 -5.50 -8.00
C THR A 73 -11.86 -5.49 -8.57
N VAL A 74 -11.30 -6.69 -8.71
CA VAL A 74 -9.97 -6.89 -9.29
C VAL A 74 -10.09 -6.98 -10.80
N SER A 75 -9.31 -6.17 -11.52
CA SER A 75 -9.35 -6.06 -12.97
C SER A 75 -7.96 -5.98 -13.58
N LEU A 76 -7.82 -6.57 -14.77
CA LEU A 76 -6.60 -6.52 -15.54
C LEU A 76 -6.41 -5.10 -16.10
N SER A 77 -5.23 -4.51 -15.91
CA SER A 77 -4.87 -3.26 -16.56
C SER A 77 -3.37 -3.19 -16.86
N SER A 78 -3.04 -2.41 -17.89
CA SER A 78 -1.66 -2.00 -18.17
C SER A 78 -1.53 -0.51 -17.87
N GLY A 79 -0.75 -0.19 -16.84
CA GLY A 79 -0.65 1.17 -16.30
C GLY A 79 -2.02 1.73 -15.92
N PHE A 80 -2.20 3.05 -16.02
CA PHE A 80 -3.43 3.71 -15.63
C PHE A 80 -4.56 3.69 -16.67
N SER A 81 -4.42 2.94 -17.77
CA SER A 81 -5.37 2.94 -18.89
C SER A 81 -6.83 2.71 -18.48
N ALA A 82 -7.06 1.87 -17.46
CA ALA A 82 -8.40 1.59 -16.96
C ALA A 82 -9.08 2.79 -16.26
N LEU A 83 -8.34 3.82 -15.85
CA LEU A 83 -8.92 5.01 -15.25
C LEU A 83 -9.81 5.78 -16.23
N GLU A 84 -9.46 5.85 -17.52
CA GLU A 84 -10.30 6.51 -18.53
C GLU A 84 -11.65 5.80 -18.64
N GLU A 85 -11.61 4.47 -18.76
CA GLU A 85 -12.81 3.66 -18.92
C GLU A 85 -13.73 3.76 -17.70
N VAL A 86 -13.17 3.60 -16.49
CA VAL A 86 -13.96 3.71 -15.26
C VAL A 86 -14.47 5.13 -15.05
N SER A 87 -13.67 6.15 -15.38
CA SER A 87 -14.14 7.55 -15.26
C SER A 87 -15.33 7.81 -16.16
N ARG A 88 -15.32 7.29 -17.39
CA ARG A 88 -16.44 7.38 -18.33
C ARG A 88 -17.67 6.60 -17.85
N LEU A 89 -17.49 5.35 -17.41
CA LEU A 89 -18.59 4.46 -17.01
C LEU A 89 -19.31 4.95 -15.74
N TYR A 90 -18.58 5.54 -14.80
CA TYR A 90 -19.11 6.00 -13.51
C TYR A 90 -19.29 7.52 -13.43
N PHE A 91 -19.15 8.24 -14.56
CA PHE A 91 -19.29 9.69 -14.65
C PHE A 91 -18.41 10.46 -13.65
N ILE A 92 -17.20 9.96 -13.41
CA ILE A 92 -16.21 10.58 -12.51
C ILE A 92 -15.63 11.80 -13.21
N THR A 93 -15.68 12.94 -12.54
CA THR A 93 -15.17 14.23 -13.04
C THR A 93 -14.05 14.78 -12.20
N ASN A 94 -13.97 14.43 -10.91
CA ASN A 94 -12.92 14.87 -10.01
C ASN A 94 -12.22 13.64 -9.40
N VAL A 95 -10.93 13.46 -9.72
CA VAL A 95 -10.11 12.35 -9.18
C VAL A 95 -9.02 12.94 -8.30
N ALA A 96 -9.15 12.74 -6.99
CA ALA A 96 -8.05 13.00 -6.07
C ALA A 96 -6.96 11.94 -6.25
N PHE A 97 -5.69 12.32 -6.13
CA PHE A 97 -4.58 11.38 -6.25
C PHE A 97 -3.45 11.67 -5.25
N GLU A 98 -2.61 10.66 -5.02
CA GLU A 98 -1.44 10.71 -4.15
C GLU A 98 -0.28 11.49 -4.79
N SER A 99 -0.30 12.81 -4.68
CA SER A 99 0.69 13.68 -5.35
C SER A 99 2.13 13.52 -4.84
N ASP A 100 2.32 12.92 -3.66
CA ASP A 100 3.65 12.62 -3.11
C ASP A 100 4.19 11.25 -3.60
N HIS A 101 3.36 10.42 -4.22
CA HIS A 101 3.73 9.06 -4.66
C HIS A 101 3.72 8.89 -6.18
N LEU A 102 2.95 9.71 -6.89
CA LEU A 102 2.86 9.67 -8.34
C LEU A 102 4.04 10.42 -8.97
N THR A 103 4.81 9.76 -9.84
CA THR A 103 5.93 10.42 -10.51
C THR A 103 5.43 11.48 -11.49
N HIS A 104 6.25 12.49 -11.77
CA HIS A 104 5.89 13.52 -12.76
C HIS A 104 5.56 12.91 -14.13
N SER A 105 6.28 11.87 -14.56
CA SER A 105 6.00 11.19 -15.84
C SER A 105 4.63 10.49 -15.84
N GLU A 106 4.26 9.85 -14.74
CA GLU A 106 2.93 9.24 -14.60
C GLU A 106 1.83 10.30 -14.61
N PHE A 107 2.05 11.45 -13.96
CA PHE A 107 1.09 12.55 -13.91
C PHE A 107 0.81 13.10 -15.32
N ILE A 108 1.87 13.41 -16.07
CA ILE A 108 1.74 13.84 -17.48
C ILE A 108 1.07 12.76 -18.33
N GLY A 109 1.33 11.48 -18.03
CA GLY A 109 0.66 10.35 -18.68
C GLY A 109 -0.84 10.34 -18.41
N LEU A 110 -1.25 10.56 -17.16
CA LEU A 110 -2.65 10.65 -16.75
C LEU A 110 -3.36 11.84 -17.40
N GLU A 111 -2.75 13.02 -17.42
CA GLU A 111 -3.33 14.21 -18.06
C GLU A 111 -3.62 13.99 -19.55
N LYS A 112 -2.75 13.23 -20.25
CA LYS A 112 -2.94 12.90 -21.67
C LYS A 112 -3.97 11.80 -21.89
N LEU A 113 -4.07 10.86 -20.95
CA LEU A 113 -4.95 9.70 -21.03
C LEU A 113 -6.40 10.08 -20.76
N LEU A 114 -6.63 10.91 -19.74
CA LEU A 114 -7.97 11.19 -19.23
C LEU A 114 -8.72 12.17 -20.13
N ASN A 115 -10.05 12.05 -20.14
CA ASN A 115 -10.90 13.03 -20.79
C ASN A 115 -10.65 14.42 -20.17
N PRO A 116 -10.57 15.52 -20.96
CA PRO A 116 -10.33 16.86 -20.43
C PRO A 116 -11.35 17.37 -19.39
N ARG A 117 -12.49 16.69 -19.23
CA ARG A 117 -13.47 16.96 -18.17
C ARG A 117 -13.12 16.34 -16.82
N VAL A 118 -12.14 15.43 -16.79
CA VAL A 118 -11.67 14.81 -15.55
C VAL A 118 -10.55 15.66 -14.97
N ASN A 119 -10.82 16.30 -13.84
CA ASN A 119 -9.88 17.09 -13.09
C ASN A 119 -9.09 16.19 -12.14
N LEU A 120 -7.76 16.29 -12.19
CA LEU A 120 -6.86 15.66 -11.23
C LEU A 120 -6.63 16.59 -10.05
N ILE A 121 -7.04 16.17 -8.85
CA ILE A 121 -6.92 16.96 -7.62
C ILE A 121 -5.71 16.43 -6.83
N PRO A 122 -4.59 17.18 -6.75
CA PRO A 122 -3.44 16.73 -5.99
C PRO A 122 -3.77 16.71 -4.50
N SER A 123 -3.50 15.57 -3.86
CA SER A 123 -3.66 15.42 -2.42
C SER A 123 -2.39 14.87 -1.78
N LYS A 124 -2.17 15.24 -0.51
CA LYS A 124 -0.96 14.89 0.24
C LYS A 124 -1.31 14.21 1.55
N GLU A 125 -0.60 13.13 1.83
CA GLU A 125 -0.65 12.40 3.09
C GLU A 125 -2.05 11.96 3.55
N VAL A 126 -3.01 11.78 2.63
CA VAL A 126 -4.40 11.44 2.99
C VAL A 126 -4.45 10.05 3.62
N VAL A 127 -3.82 9.06 2.98
CA VAL A 127 -3.77 7.69 3.49
C VAL A 127 -2.83 7.60 4.69
N GLU A 128 -1.72 8.34 4.67
CA GLU A 128 -0.72 8.40 5.74
C GLU A 128 -1.32 8.89 7.07
N LYS A 129 -2.19 9.91 7.03
CA LYS A 129 -2.90 10.39 8.22
C LYS A 129 -3.82 9.34 8.81
N ILE A 130 -4.48 8.54 7.98
CA ILE A 130 -5.30 7.41 8.41
C ILE A 130 -4.41 6.32 9.04
N ARG A 131 -3.31 5.97 8.36
CA ARG A 131 -2.31 4.98 8.80
C ARG A 131 -1.53 5.38 10.04
N ALA A 132 -1.54 6.66 10.41
CA ALA A 132 -0.87 7.14 11.61
C ALA A 132 -1.46 6.49 12.86
N VAL A 133 -2.79 6.29 12.88
CA VAL A 133 -3.53 5.62 13.96
C VAL A 133 -3.70 4.14 13.61
N LYS A 134 -3.00 3.27 14.35
CA LYS A 134 -3.01 1.82 14.07
C LYS A 134 -4.26 1.19 14.65
N ASP A 135 -4.82 0.22 13.94
CA ASP A 135 -5.84 -0.64 14.52
C ASP A 135 -5.23 -1.69 15.46
N LYS A 136 -6.08 -2.41 16.19
CA LYS A 136 -5.65 -3.39 17.19
C LYS A 136 -4.79 -4.50 16.57
N ASP A 137 -5.15 -5.00 15.39
CA ASP A 137 -4.40 -6.07 14.72
C ASP A 137 -3.00 -5.59 14.35
N GLU A 138 -2.88 -4.35 13.84
CA GLU A 138 -1.59 -3.75 13.50
C GLU A 138 -0.70 -3.56 14.72
N VAL A 139 -1.26 -3.06 15.83
CA VAL A 139 -0.51 -2.91 17.08
C VAL A 139 -0.03 -4.28 17.59
N ASP A 140 -0.88 -5.30 17.54
CA ASP A 140 -0.53 -6.64 18.01
C ASP A 140 0.55 -7.28 17.12
N LEU A 141 0.51 -7.06 15.79
CA LEU A 141 1.59 -7.45 14.87
C LEU A 141 2.90 -6.71 15.16
N ILE A 142 2.86 -5.39 15.37
CA ILE A 142 4.05 -4.59 15.69
C ILE A 142 4.70 -5.08 16.98
N ARG A 143 3.91 -5.39 18.02
CA ARG A 143 4.42 -5.96 19.29
C ARG A 143 5.13 -7.30 19.07
N LYS A 144 4.52 -8.18 18.26
CA LYS A 144 5.11 -9.48 17.92
C LYS A 144 6.44 -9.30 17.18
N THR A 145 6.49 -8.41 16.20
CA THR A 145 7.72 -8.10 15.45
C THR A 145 8.80 -7.48 16.34
N ALA A 146 8.43 -6.59 17.26
CA ALA A 146 9.37 -6.01 18.22
C ALA A 146 10.00 -7.08 19.13
N SER A 147 9.19 -7.99 19.66
CA SER A 147 9.70 -9.12 20.47
C SER A 147 10.69 -10.00 19.70
N LEU A 148 10.40 -10.28 18.41
CA LEU A 148 11.31 -11.05 17.56
C LEU A 148 12.62 -10.29 17.28
N ALA A 149 12.56 -8.97 17.13
CA ALA A 149 13.75 -8.14 16.97
C ALA A 149 14.61 -8.12 18.25
N ASP A 150 13.99 -8.06 19.43
CA ASP A 150 14.68 -8.14 20.72
C ASP A 150 15.43 -9.47 20.89
N ASP A 151 14.81 -10.58 20.48
CA ASP A 151 15.44 -11.91 20.47
C ASP A 151 16.63 -11.96 19.49
N ALA A 152 16.50 -11.38 18.30
CA ALA A 152 17.55 -11.31 17.30
C ALA A 152 18.77 -10.50 17.78
N VAL A 153 18.53 -9.34 18.41
CA VAL A 153 19.59 -8.52 19.01
C VAL A 153 20.26 -9.26 20.16
N THR A 154 19.49 -9.91 21.02
CA THR A 154 20.03 -10.71 22.13
C THR A 154 20.93 -11.84 21.62
N PHE A 155 20.55 -12.49 20.52
CA PHE A 155 21.37 -13.52 19.87
C PHE A 155 22.64 -12.92 19.26
N ALA A 156 22.52 -11.80 18.55
CA ALA A 156 23.65 -11.11 17.92
C ALA A 156 24.70 -10.63 18.93
N ILE A 157 24.27 -10.12 20.10
CA ILE A 157 25.18 -9.74 21.19
C ILE A 157 26.01 -10.92 21.67
N LYS A 158 25.40 -12.11 21.83
CA LYS A 158 26.12 -13.33 22.23
C LYS A 158 27.12 -13.80 21.17
N GLU A 159 26.79 -13.57 19.90
CA GLU A 159 27.64 -13.91 18.77
C GLU A 159 28.75 -12.89 18.52
N SER A 160 28.67 -11.69 19.10
CA SER A 160 29.64 -10.61 18.93
C SER A 160 30.92 -10.86 19.72
N LYS A 161 32.05 -10.85 19.02
CA LYS A 161 33.39 -11.13 19.60
C LYS A 161 34.48 -10.45 18.77
N PRO A 162 35.63 -10.08 19.40
CA PRO A 162 36.75 -9.48 18.69
C PRO A 162 37.15 -10.30 17.46
N GLY A 163 37.33 -9.62 16.33
CA GLY A 163 37.66 -10.24 15.04
C GLY A 163 36.46 -10.49 14.13
N LYS A 164 35.22 -10.35 14.60
CA LYS A 164 34.04 -10.27 13.72
C LYS A 164 33.83 -8.84 13.21
N SER A 165 33.48 -8.73 11.93
CA SER A 165 33.07 -7.48 11.30
C SER A 165 31.61 -7.13 11.59
N GLU A 166 31.27 -5.86 11.44
CA GLU A 166 29.89 -5.34 11.52
C GLU A 166 28.96 -6.08 10.53
N PHE A 167 29.45 -6.35 9.31
CA PHE A 167 28.71 -7.10 8.29
C PHE A 167 28.35 -8.52 8.74
N GLU A 168 29.27 -9.22 9.41
CA GLU A 168 29.00 -10.57 9.94
C GLU A 168 27.92 -10.54 11.03
N ILE A 169 27.89 -9.49 11.86
CA ILE A 169 26.86 -9.32 12.89
C ILE A 169 25.50 -8.94 12.28
N ALA A 170 25.48 -8.07 11.28
CA ALA A 170 24.27 -7.74 10.52
C ALA A 170 23.66 -9.00 9.90
N TRP A 171 24.50 -9.87 9.31
CA TRP A 171 24.06 -11.15 8.77
C TRP A 171 23.51 -12.10 9.84
N VAL A 172 24.11 -12.13 11.04
CA VAL A 172 23.59 -12.91 12.17
C VAL A 172 22.17 -12.47 12.53
N ILE A 173 21.91 -11.16 12.56
CA ILE A 173 20.58 -10.59 12.85
C ILE A 173 19.58 -11.01 11.75
N GLU A 174 19.91 -10.75 10.48
CA GLU A 174 19.00 -11.09 9.38
C GLU A 174 18.69 -12.59 9.32
N LYS A 175 19.73 -13.42 9.44
CA LYS A 175 19.58 -14.88 9.45
C LYS A 175 18.65 -15.32 10.58
N PHE A 176 18.86 -14.82 11.79
CA PHE A 176 18.02 -15.15 12.94
C PHE A 176 16.55 -14.78 12.69
N LEU A 177 16.29 -13.57 12.19
CA LEU A 177 14.93 -13.11 11.89
C LEU A 177 14.24 -14.03 10.88
N ARG A 178 14.92 -14.38 9.78
CA ARG A 178 14.36 -15.26 8.73
C ARG A 178 14.10 -16.67 9.25
N GLU A 179 15.04 -17.25 10.00
CA GLU A 179 14.88 -18.59 10.59
C GLU A 179 13.73 -18.64 11.62
N ASN A 180 13.33 -17.50 12.17
CA ASN A 180 12.22 -17.37 13.11
C ASN A 180 10.94 -16.75 12.50
N GLY A 181 10.82 -16.81 11.16
CA GLY A 181 9.56 -16.55 10.46
C GLY A 181 9.34 -15.10 10.02
N ALA A 182 10.36 -14.25 10.02
CA ALA A 182 10.29 -12.95 9.35
C ALA A 182 10.49 -13.09 7.84
N ASP A 183 9.74 -12.32 7.05
CA ASP A 183 9.93 -12.23 5.59
C ASP A 183 11.27 -11.56 5.21
N GLY A 184 11.90 -10.85 6.15
CA GLY A 184 13.18 -10.19 5.99
C GLY A 184 13.41 -9.12 7.07
N VAL A 185 14.45 -8.31 6.88
CA VAL A 185 14.72 -7.13 7.69
C VAL A 185 13.85 -5.95 7.25
N ALA A 186 13.53 -5.05 8.19
CA ALA A 186 12.73 -3.87 7.90
C ALA A 186 13.50 -2.77 7.16
N PHE A 187 14.82 -2.73 7.33
CA PHE A 187 15.76 -1.81 6.70
C PHE A 187 17.17 -2.42 6.76
N ASP A 188 18.13 -1.84 6.03
CA ASP A 188 19.52 -2.26 6.06
C ASP A 188 20.06 -2.16 7.49
N THR A 189 20.48 -3.30 8.05
CA THR A 189 20.87 -3.38 9.46
C THR A 189 22.10 -2.52 9.72
N ILE A 190 22.01 -1.65 10.72
CA ILE A 190 23.11 -0.80 11.20
C ILE A 190 23.73 -1.49 12.41
N VAL A 191 25.04 -1.71 12.38
CA VAL A 191 25.84 -2.32 13.46
C VAL A 191 26.94 -1.36 13.87
#